data_AF-B2UQV0-F1
#
_entry.id   AF-B2UQV0-F1
#
_cell.length_a   1.000
_cell.length_b   1.000
_cell.length_c   1.000
_cell.angle_alpha   90.00
_cell.angle_beta   90.00
_cell.angle_gamma   90.00
#
_symmetry.space_group_name_H-M   'P 1'
#
loop_
_entity.id
_entity.type
_entity.pdbx_description
1 polymer ?
#
loop_
_entity_poly.entity_id
_entity_poly.type
_entity_poly.pdbx_seq_one_letter_code
_entity_poly.pdbx_strand_id
1 'polypeptide(L)'
;MTGPGLISLFCFLITAAYFLRGGMCAGVVLCMGLAFFSFSRRGWLRRSVTFLLQVSLLFWGAEAWRLARLWMMEGGPFLFWTSIPAAALLLHAAAILWRRRGEKNLPVPELARSRVFSVSVLLLFLLDALVPFRLLMGERILPWQGANGLAILLLAWWGGYCAEGLLNPQTSPRRRQVMWTVFASAFFLQFLLGVTVAPSLLMTGKLHIPVPFMMISGPVYREEGFFMLALFSVSVLMAGSSWCSHLCYFGVWDCLAAASSRRKGHPVPGGKKACDWRWFSLAAAVGIPLLLSVWGVPLGYALAAAFAVALTAPFAWKRSSENGVREYCSRFCPMGLAASLLGRLSPWRMRVRETCTGCMRCASACRDLAISRGGGACRISRRCTLCRDCISRCPHGALSLGMAGPFSSVPSVRADMYFVTLVSVMHVVFLATARI
;
A
#
# COMPACT_ATOMS: atom_id res chain seq x y z
N MET A 1 -0.28 -33.49 12.48
CA MET A 1 -0.23 -32.00 12.36
C MET A 1 -0.83 -31.27 13.57
N THR A 2 -1.45 -31.97 14.53
CA THR A 2 -2.02 -31.40 15.77
C THR A 2 -0.94 -30.89 16.74
N GLY A 3 0.16 -31.64 16.92
CA GLY A 3 1.27 -31.27 17.82
C GLY A 3 1.84 -29.85 17.65
N PRO A 4 2.39 -29.46 16.49
CA PRO A 4 2.92 -28.11 16.29
C PRO A 4 1.82 -27.02 16.29
N GLY A 5 0.56 -27.39 16.02
CA GLY A 5 -0.59 -26.51 16.19
C GLY A 5 -0.81 -26.14 17.66
N LEU A 6 -0.84 -27.15 18.54
CA LEU A 6 -1.09 -27.01 19.97
C LEU A 6 -0.02 -26.19 20.70
N ILE A 7 1.27 -26.42 20.40
CA ILE A 7 2.34 -25.64 21.04
C ILE A 7 2.25 -24.16 20.64
N SER A 8 1.93 -23.87 19.38
CA SER A 8 1.77 -22.48 18.90
C SER A 8 0.50 -21.82 19.41
N LEU A 9 -0.59 -22.57 19.54
CA LEU A 9 -1.79 -22.13 20.24
C LEU A 9 -1.42 -21.66 21.65
N PHE A 10 -0.69 -22.48 22.42
CA PHE A 10 -0.28 -22.12 23.77
C PHE A 10 0.64 -20.88 23.81
N CYS A 11 1.57 -20.75 22.87
CA CYS A 11 2.42 -19.54 22.72
C CYS A 11 1.58 -18.26 22.55
N PHE A 12 0.60 -18.29 21.64
CA PHE A 12 -0.26 -17.14 21.40
C PHE A 12 -1.25 -16.90 22.54
N LEU A 13 -1.74 -17.93 23.22
CA LEU A 13 -2.61 -17.77 24.40
C LEU A 13 -1.85 -17.11 25.57
N ILE A 14 -0.61 -17.50 25.83
CA ILE A 14 0.23 -16.84 26.84
C ILE A 14 0.45 -15.36 26.48
N THR A 15 0.71 -15.08 25.21
CA THR A 15 0.89 -13.70 24.73
C THR A 15 -0.43 -12.90 24.79
N ALA A 16 -1.56 -13.53 24.50
CA ALA A 16 -2.89 -12.94 24.65
C ALA A 16 -3.19 -12.61 26.12
N ALA A 17 -2.87 -13.52 27.05
CA ALA A 17 -3.05 -13.30 28.49
C ALA A 17 -2.19 -12.12 28.99
N TYR A 18 -0.97 -11.99 28.48
CA TYR A 18 -0.12 -10.83 28.76
C TYR A 18 -0.79 -9.52 28.29
N PHE A 19 -1.27 -9.47 27.04
CA PHE A 19 -1.96 -8.28 26.52
C PHE A 19 -3.27 -7.98 27.25
N LEU A 20 -4.01 -9.01 27.67
CA LEU A 20 -5.23 -8.85 28.45
C LEU A 20 -4.92 -8.18 29.80
N ARG A 21 -3.84 -8.59 30.47
CA ARG A 21 -3.38 -7.96 31.72
C ARG A 21 -2.96 -6.51 31.52
N GLY A 22 -2.39 -6.19 30.35
CA GLY A 22 -2.01 -4.82 29.97
C GLY A 22 -3.15 -3.96 29.41
N GLY A 23 -4.38 -4.47 29.35
CA GLY A 23 -5.53 -3.75 28.77
C GLY A 23 -5.48 -3.58 27.25
N MET A 24 -4.58 -4.28 26.55
CA MET A 24 -4.40 -4.19 25.10
C MET A 24 -5.34 -5.15 24.35
N CYS A 25 -6.63 -4.83 24.30
CA CYS A 25 -7.67 -5.69 23.71
C CYS A 25 -7.41 -6.05 22.23
N ALA A 26 -6.86 -5.14 21.43
CA ALA A 26 -6.48 -5.42 20.05
C ALA A 26 -5.43 -6.55 19.95
N GLY A 27 -4.45 -6.56 20.87
CA GLY A 27 -3.44 -7.60 20.96
C GLY A 27 -4.02 -8.97 21.34
N VAL A 28 -5.02 -9.00 22.22
CA VAL A 28 -5.74 -10.23 22.60
C VAL A 28 -6.41 -10.85 21.38
N VAL A 29 -7.23 -10.07 20.65
CA VAL A 29 -7.96 -10.55 19.46
C VAL A 29 -6.98 -11.00 18.38
N LEU A 30 -5.89 -10.26 18.19
CA LEU A 30 -4.85 -10.62 17.24
C LEU A 30 -4.24 -11.98 17.57
N CYS A 31 -3.80 -12.17 18.82
CA CYS A 31 -3.23 -13.44 19.28
C CYS A 31 -4.23 -14.60 19.17
N MET A 32 -5.51 -14.39 19.50
CA MET A 32 -6.56 -15.40 19.34
C MET A 32 -6.75 -15.81 17.88
N GLY A 33 -6.73 -14.85 16.94
CA GLY A 33 -6.78 -15.15 15.51
C GLY A 33 -5.56 -15.92 15.00
N LEU A 34 -4.35 -15.58 15.48
CA LEU A 34 -3.12 -16.31 15.15
C LEU A 34 -3.10 -17.71 15.76
N ALA A 35 -3.68 -17.88 16.95
CA ALA A 35 -3.87 -19.17 17.59
C ALA A 35 -4.80 -20.06 16.76
N PHE A 36 -5.90 -19.52 16.23
CA PHE A 36 -6.76 -20.23 15.28
C PHE A 36 -6.01 -20.60 13.99
N PHE A 37 -5.25 -19.67 13.40
CA PHE A 37 -4.46 -19.94 12.19
C PHE A 37 -3.32 -20.94 12.39
N SER A 38 -2.92 -21.22 13.63
CA SER A 38 -1.90 -22.22 13.94
C SER A 38 -2.27 -23.64 13.48
N PHE A 39 -3.57 -23.93 13.31
CA PHE A 39 -4.08 -25.21 12.82
C PHE A 39 -4.27 -25.26 11.29
N SER A 40 -4.00 -24.16 10.58
CA SER A 40 -4.19 -24.12 9.13
C SER A 40 -3.20 -25.03 8.38
N ARG A 41 -3.71 -25.75 7.37
CA ARG A 41 -2.89 -26.57 6.47
C ARG A 41 -2.26 -25.78 5.32
N ARG A 42 -2.66 -24.52 5.12
CA ARG A 42 -2.16 -23.68 4.00
C ARG A 42 -0.70 -23.30 4.22
N GLY A 43 0.15 -23.52 3.22
CA GLY A 43 1.61 -23.31 3.32
C GLY A 43 1.98 -21.88 3.72
N TRP A 44 1.41 -20.88 3.04
CA TRP A 44 1.62 -19.47 3.36
C TRP A 44 1.19 -19.08 4.79
N LEU A 45 0.10 -19.63 5.34
CA LEU A 45 -0.34 -19.35 6.71
C LEU A 45 0.63 -19.95 7.73
N ARG A 46 1.07 -21.19 7.50
CA ARG A 46 2.06 -21.84 8.36
C ARG A 46 3.34 -21.01 8.45
N ARG A 47 3.86 -20.55 7.32
CA ARG A 47 5.05 -19.68 7.24
C ARG A 47 4.82 -18.34 7.97
N SER A 48 3.63 -17.77 7.82
CA SER A 48 3.26 -16.50 8.47
C SER A 48 3.18 -16.63 9.98
N VAL A 49 2.56 -17.71 10.48
CA VAL A 49 2.50 -18.05 11.90
C VAL A 49 3.91 -18.28 12.46
N THR A 50 4.77 -19.03 11.77
CA THR A 50 6.17 -19.24 12.20
C THR A 50 6.95 -17.92 12.29
N PHE A 51 6.73 -16.99 11.37
CA PHE A 51 7.32 -15.65 11.43
C PHE A 51 6.78 -14.84 12.62
N LEU A 52 5.46 -14.82 12.83
CA LEU A 52 4.86 -14.08 13.94
C LEU A 52 5.19 -14.68 15.31
N LEU A 53 5.46 -15.99 15.39
CA LEU A 53 6.05 -16.62 16.58
C LEU A 53 7.48 -16.13 16.83
N GLN A 54 8.29 -15.89 15.80
CA GLN A 54 9.63 -15.30 15.97
C GLN A 54 9.56 -13.87 16.46
N VAL A 55 8.61 -13.08 15.95
CA VAL A 55 8.33 -11.73 16.48
C VAL A 55 7.90 -11.81 17.95
N SER A 56 6.99 -12.74 18.28
CA SER A 56 6.56 -12.96 19.66
C SER A 56 7.72 -13.39 20.57
N LEU A 57 8.64 -14.22 20.08
CA LEU A 57 9.86 -14.60 20.79
C LEU A 57 10.73 -13.37 21.11
N LEU A 58 10.93 -12.47 20.14
CA LEU A 58 11.69 -11.23 20.35
C LEU A 58 10.99 -10.31 21.36
N PHE A 59 9.66 -10.21 21.28
CA PHE A 59 8.85 -9.49 22.26
C PHE A 59 9.04 -10.03 23.67
N TRP A 60 8.92 -11.35 23.86
CA TRP A 60 9.16 -11.99 25.16
C TRP A 60 10.61 -11.82 25.65
N GLY A 61 11.59 -11.74 24.74
CA GLY A 61 12.98 -11.46 25.09
C GLY A 61 13.17 -10.02 25.60
N ALA A 62 12.56 -9.06 24.92
CA ALA A 62 12.55 -7.66 25.37
C ALA A 62 11.83 -7.50 26.72
N GLU A 63 10.73 -8.20 26.92
CA GLU A 63 9.96 -8.18 28.16
C GLU A 63 10.71 -8.86 29.31
N ALA A 64 11.35 -10.01 29.07
CA ALA A 64 12.23 -10.67 30.02
C ALA A 64 13.34 -9.72 30.50
N TRP A 65 13.96 -9.01 29.56
CA TRP A 65 15.00 -8.02 29.86
C TRP A 65 14.46 -6.82 30.65
N ARG A 66 13.25 -6.35 30.32
CA ARG A 66 12.58 -5.26 31.04
C ARG A 66 12.31 -5.65 32.51
N LEU A 67 11.72 -6.83 32.72
CA LEU A 67 11.40 -7.34 34.06
C LEU A 67 12.66 -7.64 34.88
N ALA A 68 13.72 -8.19 34.25
CA ALA A 68 15.00 -8.41 34.91
C ALA A 68 15.64 -7.10 35.39
N ARG A 69 15.56 -6.01 34.59
CA ARG A 69 16.06 -4.69 35.00
C ARG A 69 15.25 -4.08 36.14
N LEU A 70 13.92 -4.16 36.08
CA LEU A 70 13.06 -3.69 37.18
C LEU A 70 13.39 -4.42 38.49
N TRP A 71 13.61 -5.72 38.40
CA TRP A 71 14.05 -6.52 39.53
C TRP A 71 15.40 -6.05 40.11
N MET A 72 16.41 -5.81 39.26
CA MET A 72 17.72 -5.33 39.71
C MET A 72 17.64 -3.99 40.46
N MET A 73 16.61 -3.19 40.18
CA MET A 73 16.38 -1.89 40.82
C MET A 73 15.56 -2.00 42.12
N GLU A 74 14.62 -2.95 42.21
CA GLU A 74 13.61 -3.02 43.29
C GLU A 74 13.81 -4.18 44.28
N GLY A 75 14.75 -5.11 44.04
CA GLY A 75 15.12 -6.16 45.00
C GLY A 75 14.05 -7.23 45.27
N GLY A 76 13.07 -7.41 44.37
CA GLY A 76 11.96 -8.37 44.53
C GLY A 76 12.34 -9.86 44.45
N PRO A 77 11.37 -10.80 44.46
CA PRO A 77 11.65 -12.25 44.40
C PRO A 77 12.07 -12.74 43.00
N PHE A 78 13.38 -12.90 42.77
CA PHE A 78 14.03 -13.23 41.48
C PHE A 78 13.38 -14.38 40.70
N LEU A 79 13.05 -15.49 41.38
CA LEU A 79 12.53 -16.72 40.76
C LEU A 79 11.15 -16.53 40.10
N PHE A 80 10.30 -15.66 40.64
CA PHE A 80 8.94 -15.48 40.11
C PHE A 80 8.91 -14.57 38.88
N TRP A 81 9.72 -13.50 38.88
CA TRP A 81 9.75 -12.50 37.81
C TRP A 81 10.47 -12.99 36.54
N THR A 82 11.37 -13.97 36.67
CA THR A 82 12.18 -14.48 35.54
C THR A 82 11.67 -15.81 34.97
N SER A 83 10.98 -16.64 35.77
CA SER A 83 10.52 -17.97 35.35
C SER A 83 9.43 -17.93 34.27
N ILE A 84 8.45 -17.03 34.40
CA ILE A 84 7.37 -16.88 33.41
C ILE A 84 7.90 -16.47 32.02
N PRO A 85 8.67 -15.37 31.87
CA PRO A 85 9.21 -15.00 30.56
C PRO A 85 10.22 -16.02 30.03
N ALA A 86 11.01 -16.68 30.89
CA ALA A 86 11.91 -17.76 30.47
C ALA A 86 11.14 -18.97 29.91
N ALA A 87 10.07 -19.40 30.58
CA ALA A 87 9.21 -20.47 30.10
C ALA A 87 8.53 -20.10 28.77
N ALA A 88 8.06 -18.85 28.64
CA ALA A 88 7.49 -18.35 27.39
C ALA A 88 8.53 -18.37 26.25
N LEU A 89 9.77 -17.94 26.49
CA LEU A 89 10.87 -17.99 25.51
C LEU A 89 11.17 -19.41 25.05
N LEU A 90 11.31 -20.36 25.98
CA LEU A 90 11.58 -21.76 25.68
C LEU A 90 10.46 -22.39 24.84
N LEU A 91 9.21 -22.12 25.21
CA LEU A 91 8.04 -22.61 24.49
C LEU A 91 8.00 -22.06 23.05
N HIS A 92 8.23 -20.76 22.88
CA HIS A 92 8.27 -20.14 21.56
C HIS A 92 9.42 -20.70 20.70
N ALA A 93 10.61 -20.88 21.28
CA ALA A 93 11.75 -21.49 20.58
C ALA A 93 11.43 -22.92 20.13
N ALA A 94 10.84 -23.73 21.01
CA ALA A 94 10.39 -25.10 20.68
C ALA A 94 9.34 -25.10 19.55
N ALA A 95 8.34 -24.21 19.62
CA ALA A 95 7.31 -24.07 18.60
C ALA A 95 7.90 -23.73 17.22
N ILE A 96 8.85 -22.77 17.17
CA ILE A 96 9.51 -22.33 15.95
C ILE A 96 10.33 -23.48 15.34
N LEU A 97 11.16 -24.16 16.14
CA LEU A 97 11.99 -25.27 15.67
C LEU A 97 11.13 -26.41 15.11
N TRP A 98 10.06 -26.78 15.81
CA TRP A 98 9.15 -27.84 15.34
C TRP A 98 8.47 -27.44 14.02
N ARG A 99 7.95 -26.21 13.93
CA ARG A 99 7.29 -25.75 12.70
C ARG A 99 8.24 -25.72 11.51
N ARG A 100 9.46 -25.21 11.70
CA ARG A 100 10.48 -25.12 10.64
C ARG A 100 10.83 -26.48 10.05
N ARG A 101 10.85 -27.57 10.83
CA ARG A 101 11.09 -28.93 10.32
C ARG A 101 10.08 -29.37 9.25
N GLY A 102 8.85 -28.86 9.31
CA GLY A 102 7.79 -29.21 8.36
C GLY A 102 7.54 -28.16 7.28
N GLU A 103 8.36 -27.10 7.19
CA GLU A 103 8.19 -26.03 6.19
C GLU A 103 8.84 -26.43 4.87
N LYS A 104 8.05 -26.40 3.79
CA LYS A 104 8.53 -26.59 2.42
C LYS A 104 8.81 -25.23 1.78
N ASN A 105 9.63 -25.24 0.73
CA ASN A 105 9.80 -24.07 -0.13
C ASN A 105 8.45 -23.71 -0.77
N LEU A 106 7.99 -22.50 -0.50
CA LEU A 106 6.73 -22.00 -1.04
C LEU A 106 6.93 -21.44 -2.45
N PRO A 107 5.94 -21.61 -3.36
CA PRO A 107 5.96 -20.90 -4.63
C PRO A 107 5.91 -19.38 -4.37
N VAL A 108 6.46 -18.60 -5.30
CA VAL A 108 6.61 -17.13 -5.16
C VAL A 108 5.31 -16.41 -4.77
N PRO A 109 4.14 -16.72 -5.35
CA PRO A 109 2.87 -16.08 -4.95
C PRO A 109 2.47 -16.36 -3.49
N GLU A 110 2.63 -17.61 -3.02
CA GLU A 110 2.34 -17.96 -1.62
C GLU A 110 3.35 -17.32 -0.65
N LEU A 111 4.62 -17.24 -1.04
CA LEU A 111 5.64 -16.57 -0.25
C LEU A 111 5.35 -15.07 -0.11
N ALA A 112 4.95 -14.41 -1.19
CA ALA A 112 4.55 -13.00 -1.16
C ALA A 112 3.31 -12.80 -0.28
N ARG A 113 2.30 -13.66 -0.42
CA ARG A 113 1.10 -13.64 0.42
C ARG A 113 1.44 -13.76 1.91
N SER A 114 2.33 -14.68 2.27
CA SER A 114 2.82 -14.83 3.63
C SER A 114 3.53 -13.57 4.14
N ARG A 115 4.45 -13.01 3.35
CA ARG A 115 5.18 -11.79 3.71
C ARG A 115 4.27 -10.59 3.91
N VAL A 116 3.33 -10.37 2.99
CA VAL A 116 2.38 -9.25 3.10
C VAL A 116 1.50 -9.40 4.34
N PHE A 117 0.97 -10.60 4.60
CA PHE A 117 0.19 -10.85 5.81
C PHE A 117 1.01 -10.55 7.08
N SER A 118 2.19 -11.17 7.22
CA SER A 118 3.03 -11.03 8.41
C SER A 118 3.52 -9.59 8.65
N VAL A 119 4.00 -8.92 7.60
CA VAL A 119 4.47 -7.54 7.70
C VAL A 119 3.32 -6.59 8.00
N SER A 120 2.15 -6.78 7.40
CA SER A 120 0.97 -5.94 7.68
C SER A 120 0.47 -6.12 9.10
N VAL A 121 0.40 -7.37 9.60
CA VAL A 121 0.05 -7.64 11.02
C VAL A 121 1.02 -6.92 11.95
N LEU A 122 2.32 -7.11 11.75
CA LEU A 122 3.34 -6.48 12.59
C LEU A 122 3.27 -4.96 12.56
N LEU A 123 3.25 -4.38 11.36
CA LEU A 123 3.28 -2.93 11.19
C LEU A 123 2.02 -2.27 11.73
N LEU A 124 0.83 -2.80 11.43
CA LEU A 124 -0.42 -2.22 11.93
C LEU A 124 -0.57 -2.40 13.45
N PHE A 125 -0.14 -3.53 14.01
CA PHE A 125 -0.15 -3.72 15.47
C PHE A 125 0.82 -2.77 16.17
N LEU A 126 2.02 -2.58 15.63
CA LEU A 126 2.97 -1.59 16.17
C LEU A 126 2.43 -0.16 16.07
N LEU A 127 1.78 0.18 14.96
CA LEU A 127 1.14 1.49 14.81
C LEU A 127 0.00 1.68 15.81
N ASP A 128 -0.80 0.66 16.07
CA ASP A 128 -1.87 0.69 17.08
C ASP A 128 -1.32 0.83 18.51
N ALA A 129 -0.23 0.10 18.82
CA ALA A 129 0.34 0.07 20.17
C ALA A 129 1.21 1.31 20.50
N LEU A 130 1.90 1.89 19.52
CA LEU A 130 2.86 2.98 19.74
C LEU A 130 2.27 4.38 19.55
N VAL A 131 1.17 4.49 18.81
CA VAL A 131 0.58 5.80 18.50
C VAL A 131 -0.48 6.15 19.54
N PRO A 132 -0.34 7.27 20.28
CA PRO A 132 -1.21 7.59 21.42
C PRO A 132 -2.65 7.95 21.04
N PHE A 133 -2.96 8.06 19.75
CA PHE A 133 -4.29 8.38 19.24
C PHE A 133 -4.82 7.25 18.36
N ARG A 134 -6.15 7.09 18.30
CA ARG A 134 -6.81 6.03 17.50
C ARG A 134 -6.51 6.19 16.01
N LEU A 135 -5.48 5.47 15.53
CA LEU A 135 -5.00 5.55 14.16
C LEU A 135 -5.84 4.70 13.21
N LEU A 136 -6.21 3.50 13.64
CA LEU A 136 -6.95 2.53 12.83
C LEU A 136 -8.45 2.87 12.76
N MET A 137 -9.07 2.57 11.62
CA MET A 137 -10.51 2.78 11.43
C MET A 137 -11.40 1.83 12.25
N GLY A 138 -10.87 0.67 12.68
CA GLY A 138 -11.67 -0.39 13.32
C GLY A 138 -12.47 0.09 14.52
N GLU A 139 -11.79 0.71 15.48
CA GLU A 139 -12.39 1.27 16.70
C GLU A 139 -13.21 2.55 16.48
N ARG A 140 -13.11 3.18 15.30
CA ARG A 140 -13.94 4.35 14.94
C ARG A 140 -15.31 3.92 14.43
N ILE A 141 -15.36 2.83 13.66
CA ILE A 141 -16.60 2.30 13.08
C ILE A 141 -17.32 1.42 14.10
N LEU A 142 -16.58 0.62 14.86
CA LEU A 142 -17.10 -0.25 15.92
C LEU A 142 -16.44 0.13 17.24
N PRO A 143 -17.15 0.75 18.20
CA PRO A 143 -16.59 1.20 19.48
C PRO A 143 -16.30 0.04 20.46
N TRP A 144 -15.94 -1.14 19.94
CA TRP A 144 -15.50 -2.28 20.73
C TRP A 144 -13.97 -2.31 20.80
N GLN A 145 -13.43 -2.46 22.01
CA GLN A 145 -11.99 -2.39 22.29
C GLN A 145 -11.14 -3.45 21.53
N GLY A 146 -11.75 -4.51 21.01
CA GLY A 146 -11.07 -5.53 20.20
C GLY A 146 -11.15 -5.32 18.69
N ALA A 147 -11.88 -4.29 18.21
CA ALA A 147 -12.18 -4.12 16.79
C ALA A 147 -10.93 -3.90 15.93
N ASN A 148 -9.91 -3.21 16.47
CA ASN A 148 -8.64 -3.00 15.78
C ASN A 148 -7.90 -4.32 15.52
N GLY A 149 -7.88 -5.24 16.48
CA GLY A 149 -7.24 -6.56 16.30
C GLY A 149 -7.86 -7.36 15.16
N LEU A 150 -9.21 -7.35 15.06
CA LEU A 150 -9.92 -7.99 13.96
C LEU A 150 -9.65 -7.28 12.62
N ALA A 151 -9.68 -5.94 12.61
CA ALA A 151 -9.40 -5.15 11.42
C ALA A 151 -7.99 -5.41 10.87
N ILE A 152 -6.97 -5.50 11.76
CA ILE A 152 -5.59 -5.84 11.40
C ILE A 152 -5.54 -7.19 10.67
N LEU A 153 -6.18 -8.23 11.24
CA LEU A 153 -6.20 -9.56 10.64
C LEU A 153 -6.88 -9.57 9.27
N LEU A 154 -8.03 -8.91 9.13
CA LEU A 154 -8.79 -8.84 7.88
C LEU A 154 -8.04 -8.06 6.79
N LEU A 155 -7.45 -6.92 7.14
CA LEU A 155 -6.68 -6.09 6.22
C LEU A 155 -5.38 -6.77 5.80
N ALA A 156 -4.67 -7.43 6.71
CA ALA A 156 -3.49 -8.22 6.40
C ALA A 156 -3.83 -9.41 5.47
N TRP A 157 -4.96 -10.07 5.70
CA TRP A 157 -5.47 -11.13 4.83
C TRP A 157 -5.77 -10.60 3.43
N TRP A 158 -6.46 -9.45 3.35
CA TRP A 158 -6.76 -8.75 2.11
C TRP A 158 -5.50 -8.39 1.31
N GLY A 159 -4.48 -7.84 1.98
CA GLY A 159 -3.19 -7.53 1.35
C GLY A 159 -2.52 -8.75 0.77
N GLY A 160 -2.50 -9.86 1.52
CA GLY A 160 -1.94 -11.13 1.05
C GLY A 160 -2.67 -11.67 -0.19
N TYR A 161 -4.01 -11.59 -0.21
CA TYR A 161 -4.83 -11.95 -1.37
C TYR A 161 -4.56 -11.07 -2.59
N CYS A 162 -4.39 -9.76 -2.38
CA CYS A 162 -4.00 -8.83 -3.44
C CYS A 162 -2.64 -9.17 -4.04
N ALA A 163 -1.64 -9.44 -3.18
CA ALA A 163 -0.29 -9.76 -3.60
C ALA A 163 -0.20 -11.00 -4.48
N GLU A 164 -0.91 -12.07 -4.10
CA GLU A 164 -0.97 -13.30 -4.88
C GLU A 164 -1.52 -13.06 -6.29
N GLY A 165 -2.64 -12.31 -6.41
CA GLY A 165 -3.22 -11.98 -7.71
C GLY A 165 -2.40 -10.99 -8.53
N LEU A 166 -1.64 -10.11 -7.88
CA LEU A 166 -0.77 -9.15 -8.56
C LEU A 166 0.49 -9.79 -9.16
N LEU A 167 0.92 -10.95 -8.65
CA LEU A 167 2.06 -11.71 -9.16
C LEU A 167 1.71 -12.63 -10.32
N ASN A 168 0.45 -13.02 -10.47
CA ASN A 168 0.00 -13.78 -11.64
C ASN A 168 -0.26 -12.79 -12.80
N PRO A 169 0.52 -12.83 -13.90
CA PRO A 169 0.37 -11.85 -14.98
C PRO A 169 -1.05 -11.79 -15.55
N GLN A 170 -1.73 -12.93 -15.69
CA GLN A 170 -3.06 -12.98 -16.30
C GLN A 170 -4.14 -12.30 -15.45
N THR A 171 -4.06 -12.43 -14.12
CA THR A 171 -5.04 -11.85 -13.20
C THR A 171 -4.63 -10.47 -12.67
N SER A 172 -3.35 -10.12 -12.77
CA SER A 172 -2.77 -8.88 -12.24
C SER A 172 -3.52 -7.60 -12.65
N PRO A 173 -3.91 -7.36 -13.92
CA PRO A 173 -4.65 -6.15 -14.29
C PRO A 173 -6.00 -6.02 -13.57
N ARG A 174 -6.76 -7.13 -13.49
CA ARG A 174 -8.06 -7.16 -12.79
C ARG A 174 -7.86 -7.01 -11.29
N ARG A 175 -6.88 -7.72 -10.71
CA ARG A 175 -6.56 -7.64 -9.28
C ARG A 175 -6.17 -6.23 -8.86
N ARG A 176 -5.32 -5.58 -9.67
CA ARG A 176 -4.91 -4.19 -9.47
C ARG A 176 -6.10 -3.25 -9.48
N GLN A 177 -7.02 -3.38 -10.44
CA GLN A 177 -8.22 -2.55 -10.50
C GLN A 177 -9.10 -2.76 -9.25
N VAL A 178 -9.36 -4.01 -8.85
CA VAL A 178 -10.15 -4.30 -7.65
C VAL A 178 -9.50 -3.71 -6.39
N MET A 179 -8.21 -3.97 -6.20
CA MET A 179 -7.42 -3.41 -5.09
C MET A 179 -7.54 -1.89 -5.03
N TRP A 180 -7.35 -1.24 -6.18
CA TRP A 180 -7.32 0.21 -6.28
C TRP A 180 -8.71 0.85 -6.10
N THR A 181 -9.76 0.20 -6.60
CA THR A 181 -11.15 0.64 -6.41
C THR A 181 -11.56 0.51 -4.95
N VAL A 182 -11.22 -0.59 -4.27
CA VAL A 182 -11.49 -0.74 -2.82
C VAL A 182 -10.85 0.39 -2.04
N PHE A 183 -9.59 0.74 -2.34
CA PHE A 183 -8.93 1.87 -1.70
C PHE A 183 -9.67 3.20 -1.92
N ALA A 184 -9.96 3.54 -3.19
CA ALA A 184 -10.63 4.80 -3.51
C ALA A 184 -12.04 4.86 -2.92
N SER A 185 -12.82 3.77 -3.01
CA SER A 185 -14.16 3.70 -2.45
C SER A 185 -14.15 3.87 -0.94
N ALA A 186 -13.28 3.18 -0.21
CA ALA A 186 -13.16 3.34 1.23
C ALA A 186 -12.81 4.80 1.60
N PHE A 187 -11.86 5.39 0.87
CA PHE A 187 -11.44 6.77 1.06
C PHE A 187 -12.58 7.77 0.79
N PHE A 188 -13.25 7.71 -0.37
CA PHE A 188 -14.35 8.65 -0.69
C PHE A 188 -15.60 8.42 0.18
N LEU A 189 -15.89 7.18 0.58
CA LEU A 189 -16.97 6.88 1.51
C LEU A 189 -16.68 7.47 2.90
N GLN A 190 -15.45 7.35 3.38
CA GLN A 190 -15.02 8.00 4.62
C GLN A 190 -15.15 9.54 4.53
N PHE A 191 -14.76 10.15 3.41
CA PHE A 191 -14.92 11.59 3.20
C PHE A 191 -16.39 11.99 3.30
N LEU A 192 -17.25 11.28 2.56
CA LEU A 192 -18.68 11.56 2.53
C LEU A 192 -19.30 11.44 3.93
N LEU A 193 -19.06 10.33 4.64
CA LEU A 193 -19.54 10.11 6.00
C LEU A 193 -18.95 11.12 7.00
N GLY A 194 -17.71 11.56 6.78
CA GLY A 194 -17.06 12.59 7.60
C GLY A 194 -17.72 13.95 7.48
N VAL A 195 -18.22 14.29 6.29
CA VAL A 195 -18.94 15.54 6.02
C VAL A 195 -20.41 15.46 6.41
N THR A 196 -21.08 14.32 6.22
CA THR A 196 -22.54 14.20 6.41
C THR A 196 -22.96 13.64 7.77
N VAL A 197 -22.18 12.73 8.37
CA VAL A 197 -22.58 11.99 9.58
C VAL A 197 -21.77 12.44 10.79
N ALA A 198 -20.44 12.33 10.72
CA ALA A 198 -19.59 12.55 11.88
C ALA A 198 -18.21 13.12 11.50
N PRO A 199 -17.89 14.36 11.90
CA PRO A 199 -16.56 14.96 11.66
C PRO A 199 -15.40 14.17 12.26
N SER A 200 -15.64 13.26 13.21
CA SER A 200 -14.64 12.35 13.79
C SER A 200 -14.03 11.36 12.78
N LEU A 201 -14.68 11.17 11.61
CA LEU A 201 -14.13 10.41 10.49
C LEU A 201 -13.12 11.21 9.66
N LEU A 202 -13.06 12.54 9.85
CA LEU A 202 -12.05 13.43 9.28
C LEU A 202 -10.78 13.49 10.19
N MET A 203 -9.62 13.85 9.65
CA MET A 203 -8.28 13.82 10.23
C MET A 203 -8.09 14.81 11.36
N THR A 204 -8.63 16.01 11.17
CA THR A 204 -8.18 17.22 11.88
C THR A 204 -9.33 18.12 12.31
N GLY A 205 -10.58 17.71 12.08
CA GLY A 205 -11.74 18.60 12.18
C GLY A 205 -11.76 19.72 11.14
N LYS A 206 -10.77 19.81 10.24
CA LYS A 206 -10.71 20.76 9.11
C LYS A 206 -10.98 20.03 7.80
N LEU A 207 -11.80 20.63 6.94
CA LEU A 207 -12.18 20.07 5.64
C LEU A 207 -10.96 20.00 4.69
N HIS A 208 -10.50 18.78 4.39
CA HIS A 208 -9.53 18.50 3.35
C HIS A 208 -10.25 17.95 2.13
N ILE A 209 -10.30 18.73 1.04
CA ILE A 209 -10.94 18.30 -0.20
C ILE A 209 -10.02 17.28 -0.89
N PRO A 210 -10.48 16.04 -1.14
CA PRO A 210 -9.64 14.98 -1.70
C PRO A 210 -9.51 15.09 -3.21
N VAL A 211 -8.77 16.12 -3.64
CA VAL A 211 -8.45 16.38 -5.03
C VAL A 211 -6.92 16.39 -5.13
N PRO A 212 -6.29 15.59 -6.01
CA PRO A 212 -4.83 15.47 -6.03
C PRO A 212 -4.07 16.79 -6.16
N PHE A 213 -4.64 17.76 -6.87
CA PHE A 213 -4.08 19.11 -7.01
C PHE A 213 -3.96 19.85 -5.67
N MET A 214 -4.92 19.65 -4.76
CA MET A 214 -4.93 20.27 -3.43
C MET A 214 -3.78 19.81 -2.54
N MET A 215 -3.13 18.69 -2.87
CA MET A 215 -1.94 18.24 -2.15
C MET A 215 -0.80 19.26 -2.27
N ILE A 216 -0.69 19.98 -3.39
CA ILE A 216 0.28 21.06 -3.58
C ILE A 216 -0.34 22.41 -3.20
N SER A 217 -1.56 22.67 -3.68
CA SER A 217 -2.16 24.00 -3.60
C SER A 217 -2.58 24.41 -2.18
N GLY A 218 -2.95 23.45 -1.32
CA GLY A 218 -3.29 23.73 0.08
C GLY A 218 -2.11 24.33 0.86
N PRO A 219 -0.95 23.62 0.92
CA PRO A 219 0.24 24.14 1.57
C PRO A 219 0.79 25.42 0.95
N VAL A 220 0.66 25.62 -0.38
CA VAL A 220 1.10 26.86 -1.02
C VAL A 220 0.23 28.07 -0.61
N TYR A 221 -1.08 27.87 -0.42
CA TYR A 221 -1.97 28.97 -0.02
C TYR A 221 -1.91 29.27 1.48
N ARG A 222 -1.85 28.23 2.34
CA ARG A 222 -1.93 28.36 3.81
C ARG A 222 -0.58 28.35 4.53
N GLU A 223 0.51 28.02 3.83
CA GLU A 223 1.85 27.77 4.40
C GLU A 223 1.88 26.68 5.52
N GLU A 224 0.82 25.88 5.62
CA GLU A 224 0.65 24.81 6.60
C GLU A 224 0.16 23.52 5.92
N GLY A 225 0.29 22.36 6.59
CA GLY A 225 -0.28 21.09 6.10
C GLY A 225 0.63 20.28 5.16
N PHE A 226 1.95 20.38 5.31
CA PHE A 226 2.94 19.62 4.53
C PHE A 226 2.90 18.10 4.72
N PHE A 227 2.13 17.58 5.69
CA PHE A 227 2.03 16.16 5.98
C PHE A 227 1.67 15.32 4.74
N MET A 228 0.67 15.75 3.95
CA MET A 228 0.25 15.02 2.74
C MET A 228 1.32 15.03 1.64
N LEU A 229 2.09 16.12 1.52
CA LEU A 229 3.23 16.20 0.60
C LEU A 229 4.38 15.29 1.04
N ALA A 230 4.67 15.24 2.34
CA ALA A 230 5.67 14.34 2.90
C ALA A 230 5.27 12.87 2.69
N LEU A 231 4.02 12.51 3.02
CA LEU A 231 3.46 11.17 2.81
C LEU A 231 3.52 10.78 1.33
N PHE A 232 3.11 11.67 0.42
CA PHE A 232 3.23 11.47 -1.02
C PHE A 232 4.69 11.25 -1.42
N SER A 233 5.60 12.11 -1.00
CA SER A 233 7.02 12.06 -1.40
C SER A 233 7.67 10.75 -0.94
N VAL A 234 7.53 10.38 0.34
CA VAL A 234 8.07 9.13 0.88
C VAL A 234 7.46 7.92 0.16
N SER A 235 6.15 7.92 -0.04
CA SER A 235 5.48 6.81 -0.72
C SER A 235 5.88 6.67 -2.19
N VAL A 236 6.14 7.78 -2.91
CA VAL A 236 6.67 7.76 -4.28
C VAL A 236 8.13 7.35 -4.32
N LEU A 237 8.96 7.73 -3.35
CA LEU A 237 10.34 7.25 -3.27
C LEU A 237 10.38 5.73 -3.07
N MET A 238 9.48 5.20 -2.25
CA MET A 238 9.36 3.75 -2.00
C MET A 238 8.75 3.00 -3.19
N ALA A 239 7.56 3.39 -3.67
CA ALA A 239 6.79 2.66 -4.68
C ALA A 239 7.10 3.10 -6.12
N GLY A 240 7.85 4.19 -6.31
CA GLY A 240 8.07 4.83 -7.61
C GLY A 240 6.80 5.50 -8.15
N SER A 241 6.75 5.66 -9.47
CA SER A 241 5.57 6.20 -10.19
C SER A 241 4.33 5.29 -10.09
N SER A 242 4.47 4.10 -9.48
CA SER A 242 3.37 3.17 -9.23
C SER A 242 2.32 3.68 -8.26
N TRP A 243 2.66 4.69 -7.44
CA TRP A 243 1.69 5.40 -6.62
C TRP A 243 0.46 5.83 -7.43
N CYS A 244 0.68 6.36 -8.64
CA CYS A 244 -0.38 6.81 -9.55
C CYS A 244 -1.28 5.68 -10.10
N SER A 245 -0.90 4.41 -9.95
CA SER A 245 -1.66 3.26 -10.46
C SER A 245 -2.06 2.22 -9.41
N HIS A 246 -1.72 2.48 -8.14
CA HIS A 246 -2.03 1.60 -7.01
C HIS A 246 -2.58 2.33 -5.79
N LEU A 247 -2.13 3.56 -5.52
CA LEU A 247 -2.41 4.28 -4.26
C LEU A 247 -3.12 5.63 -4.48
N CYS A 248 -3.18 6.14 -5.70
CA CYS A 248 -3.87 7.41 -5.99
C CYS A 248 -5.38 7.20 -6.04
N TYR A 249 -6.14 7.69 -5.06
CA TYR A 249 -7.61 7.55 -5.02
C TYR A 249 -8.33 8.15 -6.24
N PHE A 250 -7.75 9.17 -6.90
CA PHE A 250 -8.36 9.79 -8.08
C PHE A 250 -8.07 9.02 -9.38
N GLY A 251 -6.88 8.43 -9.48
CA GLY A 251 -6.43 7.80 -10.72
C GLY A 251 -7.23 6.56 -11.11
N VAL A 252 -7.91 5.91 -10.15
CA VAL A 252 -8.70 4.71 -10.43
C VAL A 252 -9.91 5.02 -11.29
N TRP A 253 -10.58 6.14 -11.05
CA TRP A 253 -11.76 6.57 -11.81
C TRP A 253 -11.40 6.83 -13.27
N ASP A 254 -10.27 7.51 -13.50
CA ASP A 254 -9.71 7.71 -14.84
C ASP A 254 -9.30 6.36 -15.49
N CYS A 255 -8.77 5.42 -14.71
CA CYS A 255 -8.43 4.08 -15.21
C CYS A 255 -9.67 3.24 -15.58
N LEU A 256 -10.75 3.32 -14.80
CA LEU A 256 -12.00 2.60 -15.03
C LEU A 256 -12.72 3.19 -16.25
N ALA A 257 -12.76 4.52 -16.37
CA ALA A 257 -13.26 5.19 -17.54
C ALA A 257 -12.50 4.76 -18.80
N ALA A 258 -11.16 4.83 -18.79
CA ALA A 258 -10.33 4.31 -19.88
C ALA A 258 -10.56 2.82 -20.17
N ALA A 259 -10.80 1.99 -19.15
CA ALA A 259 -11.03 0.56 -19.32
C ALA A 259 -12.40 0.23 -19.94
N SER A 260 -13.39 1.11 -19.81
CA SER A 260 -14.71 0.98 -20.43
C SER A 260 -14.71 1.26 -21.94
N SER A 261 -13.62 1.84 -22.46
CA SER A 261 -13.53 2.21 -23.87
C SER A 261 -13.66 1.00 -24.80
N ARG A 262 -14.43 1.19 -25.88
CA ARG A 262 -14.48 0.24 -27.01
C ARG A 262 -13.20 0.30 -27.86
N ARG A 263 -12.45 1.40 -27.79
CA ARG A 263 -11.15 1.53 -28.47
C ARG A 263 -10.10 0.76 -27.68
N LYS A 264 -9.58 -0.31 -28.27
CA LYS A 264 -8.41 -1.03 -27.74
C LYS A 264 -7.19 -0.13 -27.98
N GLY A 265 -6.37 0.11 -26.95
CA GLY A 265 -5.30 1.11 -26.97
C GLY A 265 -4.53 1.10 -28.29
N HIS A 266 -4.58 2.21 -29.02
CA HIS A 266 -3.83 2.34 -30.26
C HIS A 266 -2.35 2.54 -29.94
N PRO A 267 -1.43 1.90 -30.69
CA PRO A 267 -0.01 2.21 -30.58
C PRO A 267 0.16 3.69 -30.86
N VAL A 268 0.68 4.42 -29.88
CA VAL A 268 0.90 5.86 -29.99
C VAL A 268 2.03 6.07 -31.00
N PRO A 269 1.83 6.85 -32.08
CA PRO A 269 2.94 7.29 -32.91
C PRO A 269 3.94 8.01 -32.01
N GLY A 270 5.19 7.55 -32.02
CA GLY A 270 6.16 7.76 -30.95
C GLY A 270 6.18 9.16 -30.33
N GLY A 271 5.83 9.23 -29.04
CA GLY A 271 6.47 10.01 -27.98
C GLY A 271 6.56 11.54 -28.05
N LYS A 272 6.29 12.20 -29.18
CA LYS A 272 6.53 13.66 -29.34
C LYS A 272 5.29 14.49 -29.65
N LYS A 273 4.16 13.90 -30.05
CA LYS A 273 2.96 14.65 -30.49
C LYS A 273 1.87 14.81 -29.43
N ALA A 274 2.01 14.23 -28.24
CA ALA A 274 1.06 14.44 -27.15
C ALA A 274 1.47 15.67 -26.34
N CYS A 275 0.72 16.77 -26.49
CA CYS A 275 0.90 17.99 -25.72
C CYS A 275 0.83 17.67 -24.22
N ASP A 276 1.96 17.82 -23.51
CA ASP A 276 2.11 17.46 -22.10
C ASP A 276 1.78 18.66 -21.21
N TRP A 277 0.48 18.89 -21.01
CA TRP A 277 -0.02 20.01 -20.21
C TRP A 277 0.27 19.90 -18.71
N ARG A 278 0.88 18.81 -18.23
CA ARG A 278 1.14 18.62 -16.79
C ARG A 278 2.09 19.66 -16.21
N TRP A 279 3.03 20.18 -17.01
CA TRP A 279 3.90 21.28 -16.58
C TRP A 279 3.10 22.57 -16.38
N PHE A 280 2.22 22.89 -17.32
CA PHE A 280 1.31 24.03 -17.19
C PHE A 280 0.39 23.86 -15.98
N SER A 281 -0.22 22.69 -15.80
CA SER A 281 -1.04 22.40 -14.63
C SER A 281 -0.28 22.49 -13.31
N LEU A 282 1.00 22.11 -13.29
CA LEU A 282 1.86 22.24 -12.10
C LEU A 282 2.17 23.71 -11.81
N ALA A 283 2.50 24.49 -12.84
CA ALA A 283 2.69 25.94 -12.70
C ALA A 283 1.41 26.61 -12.19
N ALA A 284 0.24 26.24 -12.72
CA ALA A 284 -1.05 26.70 -12.21
C ALA A 284 -1.33 26.24 -10.77
N ALA A 285 -0.90 25.03 -10.40
CA ALA A 285 -1.05 24.46 -9.05
C ALA A 285 -0.31 25.22 -7.95
N VAL A 286 0.74 25.93 -8.33
CA VAL A 286 1.55 26.73 -7.42
C VAL A 286 1.23 28.22 -7.58
N GLY A 287 1.14 28.71 -8.82
CA GLY A 287 0.93 30.11 -9.13
C GLY A 287 -0.44 30.64 -8.72
N ILE A 288 -1.53 29.93 -9.02
CA ILE A 288 -2.89 30.41 -8.66
C ILE A 288 -3.06 30.53 -7.14
N PRO A 289 -2.74 29.50 -6.32
CA PRO A 289 -2.88 29.61 -4.87
C PRO A 289 -1.96 30.67 -4.26
N LEU A 290 -0.75 30.84 -4.79
CA LEU A 290 0.17 31.89 -4.35
C LEU A 290 -0.41 33.29 -4.62
N LEU A 291 -0.93 33.53 -5.83
CA LEU A 291 -1.58 34.81 -6.18
C LEU A 291 -2.80 35.10 -5.30
N LEU A 292 -3.66 34.09 -5.07
CA LEU A 292 -4.82 34.22 -4.19
C LEU A 292 -4.43 34.53 -2.75
N SER A 293 -3.32 33.96 -2.27
CA SER A 293 -2.79 34.22 -0.92
C SER A 293 -2.25 35.65 -0.81
N VAL A 294 -1.43 36.09 -1.78
CA VAL A 294 -0.89 37.45 -1.83
C VAL A 294 -1.99 38.52 -1.93
N TRP A 295 -3.09 38.22 -2.62
CA TRP A 295 -4.24 39.13 -2.75
C TRP A 295 -5.20 39.07 -1.55
N GLY A 296 -4.92 38.25 -0.53
CA GLY A 296 -5.75 38.15 0.66
C GLY A 296 -7.16 37.62 0.39
N VAL A 297 -7.36 36.86 -0.68
CA VAL A 297 -8.68 36.31 -1.03
C VAL A 297 -9.17 35.41 0.09
N PRO A 298 -10.40 35.59 0.63
CA PRO A 298 -10.88 34.75 1.73
C PRO A 298 -10.92 33.27 1.38
N LEU A 299 -10.62 32.42 2.37
CA LEU A 299 -10.48 30.96 2.18
C LEU A 299 -11.73 30.31 1.56
N GLY A 300 -12.93 30.80 1.85
CA GLY A 300 -14.17 30.28 1.28
C GLY A 300 -14.20 30.36 -0.24
N TYR A 301 -13.78 31.49 -0.83
CA TYR A 301 -13.72 31.66 -2.28
C TYR A 301 -12.63 30.79 -2.91
N ALA A 302 -11.48 30.65 -2.26
CA ALA A 302 -10.41 29.77 -2.72
C ALA A 302 -10.86 28.29 -2.74
N LEU A 303 -11.59 27.84 -1.71
CA LEU A 303 -12.17 26.50 -1.65
C LEU A 303 -13.27 26.30 -2.70
N ALA A 304 -14.13 27.30 -2.92
CA ALA A 304 -15.16 27.25 -3.96
C ALA A 304 -14.54 27.11 -5.36
N ALA A 305 -13.50 27.87 -5.66
CA ALA A 305 -12.75 27.76 -6.91
C ALA A 305 -12.12 26.37 -7.08
N ALA A 306 -11.49 25.84 -6.02
CA ALA A 306 -10.93 24.48 -6.04
C ALA A 306 -12.01 23.41 -6.27
N PHE A 307 -13.19 23.56 -5.67
CA PHE A 307 -14.32 22.66 -5.87
C PHE A 307 -14.86 22.75 -7.31
N ALA A 308 -14.97 23.95 -7.88
CA ALA A 308 -15.37 24.15 -9.26
C ALA A 308 -14.43 23.44 -10.24
N VAL A 309 -13.11 23.50 -10.01
CA VAL A 309 -12.13 22.74 -10.79
C VAL A 309 -12.33 21.23 -10.60
N ALA A 310 -12.59 20.76 -9.39
CA ALA A 310 -12.87 19.34 -9.13
C ALA A 310 -14.10 18.83 -9.89
N LEU A 311 -15.13 19.66 -10.06
CA LEU A 311 -16.34 19.34 -10.85
C LEU A 311 -16.06 19.13 -12.34
N THR A 312 -14.88 19.51 -12.84
CA THR A 312 -14.47 19.21 -14.23
C THR A 312 -13.92 17.78 -14.41
N ALA A 313 -13.65 17.04 -13.31
CA ALA A 313 -13.16 15.67 -13.34
C ALA A 313 -13.99 14.71 -14.22
N PRO A 314 -15.34 14.73 -14.20
CA PRO A 314 -16.17 13.87 -15.05
C PRO A 314 -15.97 14.11 -16.55
N PHE A 315 -15.66 15.35 -16.97
CA PHE A 315 -15.36 15.65 -18.38
C PHE A 315 -14.07 14.93 -18.82
N ALA A 316 -13.05 14.96 -17.97
CA ALA A 316 -11.80 14.25 -18.23
C ALA A 316 -12.01 12.72 -18.26
N TRP A 317 -12.86 12.18 -17.37
CA TRP A 317 -13.22 10.76 -17.39
C TRP A 317 -14.03 10.38 -18.63
N LYS A 318 -14.96 11.22 -19.09
CA LYS A 318 -15.67 10.99 -20.36
C LYS A 318 -14.67 10.88 -21.51
N ARG A 319 -13.73 11.81 -21.62
CA ARG A 319 -12.67 11.78 -22.64
C ARG A 319 -11.76 10.55 -22.51
N SER A 320 -11.53 10.09 -21.28
CA SER A 320 -10.80 8.84 -20.99
C SER A 320 -11.53 7.62 -21.55
N SER A 321 -12.86 7.55 -21.37
CA SER A 321 -13.69 6.47 -21.93
C SER A 321 -13.76 6.50 -23.47
N GLU A 322 -13.67 7.66 -24.09
CA GLU A 322 -13.66 7.80 -25.56
C GLU A 322 -12.31 7.35 -26.16
N ASN A 323 -11.20 7.63 -25.49
CA ASN A 323 -9.86 7.41 -26.03
C ASN A 323 -9.17 6.13 -25.53
N GLY A 324 -9.67 5.50 -24.46
CA GLY A 324 -9.11 4.26 -23.89
C GLY A 324 -7.81 4.48 -23.10
N VAL A 325 -7.54 5.71 -22.68
CA VAL A 325 -6.29 6.14 -22.04
C VAL A 325 -6.63 7.07 -20.89
N ARG A 326 -5.79 7.10 -19.85
CA ARG A 326 -5.98 7.94 -18.65
C ARG A 326 -5.70 9.40 -18.98
N GLU A 327 -6.64 10.07 -19.62
CA GLU A 327 -6.50 11.41 -20.18
C GLU A 327 -6.07 12.43 -19.12
N TYR A 328 -6.75 12.46 -17.97
CA TYR A 328 -6.39 13.37 -16.88
C TYR A 328 -5.00 13.06 -16.33
N CYS A 329 -4.75 11.80 -15.96
CA CYS A 329 -3.49 11.41 -15.34
C CYS A 329 -2.28 11.59 -16.26
N SER A 330 -2.46 11.35 -17.56
CA SER A 330 -1.38 11.35 -18.55
C SER A 330 -1.08 12.73 -19.13
N ARG A 331 -2.06 13.66 -19.13
CA ARG A 331 -1.93 14.97 -19.79
C ARG A 331 -2.06 16.17 -18.87
N PHE A 332 -2.79 16.07 -17.77
CA PHE A 332 -3.14 17.25 -16.95
C PHE A 332 -2.73 17.15 -15.48
N CYS A 333 -2.64 15.95 -14.90
CA CYS A 333 -2.41 15.80 -13.46
C CYS A 333 -0.99 16.28 -13.04
N PRO A 334 -0.85 17.34 -12.22
CA PRO A 334 0.45 17.81 -11.78
C PRO A 334 1.13 16.83 -10.83
N MET A 335 0.36 16.15 -9.97
CA MET A 335 0.87 15.07 -9.11
C MET A 335 1.38 13.88 -9.92
N GLY A 336 0.81 13.61 -11.10
CA GLY A 336 1.29 12.58 -12.02
C GLY A 336 2.68 12.91 -12.59
N LEU A 337 2.93 14.20 -12.89
CA LEU A 337 4.26 14.68 -13.27
C LEU A 337 5.23 14.60 -12.09
N ALA A 338 4.85 15.10 -10.91
CA ALA A 338 5.67 15.01 -9.71
C ALA A 338 6.06 13.56 -9.39
N ALA A 339 5.11 12.62 -9.44
CA ALA A 339 5.36 11.19 -9.24
C ALA A 339 6.29 10.60 -10.32
N SER A 340 6.19 11.06 -11.57
CA SER A 340 7.07 10.61 -12.67
C SER A 340 8.49 11.16 -12.54
N LEU A 341 8.68 12.30 -11.87
CA LEU A 341 9.99 12.90 -11.59
C LEU A 341 10.62 12.26 -10.35
N LEU A 342 9.93 12.30 -9.21
CA LEU A 342 10.37 11.72 -7.95
C LEU A 342 10.58 10.20 -8.06
N GLY A 343 9.69 9.50 -8.77
CA GLY A 343 9.78 8.06 -8.98
C GLY A 343 11.04 7.61 -9.72
N ARG A 344 11.80 8.52 -10.34
CA ARG A 344 13.12 8.22 -10.93
C ARG A 344 14.16 7.88 -9.88
N LEU A 345 13.99 8.36 -8.64
CA LEU A 345 14.89 8.02 -7.54
C LEU A 345 14.60 6.61 -7.00
N SER A 346 13.38 6.11 -7.18
CA SER A 346 13.03 4.73 -6.81
C SER A 346 13.80 3.71 -7.65
N PRO A 347 14.08 2.50 -7.14
CA PRO A 347 14.81 1.48 -7.88
C PRO A 347 13.99 0.84 -9.00
N TRP A 348 12.66 0.92 -8.98
CA TRP A 348 11.79 0.12 -9.85
C TRP A 348 11.83 0.55 -11.32
N ARG A 349 12.07 -0.39 -12.24
CA ARG A 349 12.05 -0.14 -13.69
C ARG A 349 11.39 -1.28 -14.43
N MET A 350 10.63 -0.96 -15.48
CA MET A 350 10.27 -1.95 -16.48
C MET A 350 11.48 -2.28 -17.36
N ARG A 351 11.73 -3.56 -17.58
CA ARG A 351 12.79 -4.07 -18.46
C ARG A 351 12.17 -4.73 -19.69
N VAL A 352 12.78 -4.45 -20.83
CA VAL A 352 12.51 -5.08 -22.12
C VAL A 352 13.67 -6.01 -22.41
N ARG A 353 13.41 -7.31 -22.56
CA ARG A 353 14.41 -8.32 -22.91
C ARG A 353 14.61 -8.37 -24.42
N GLU A 354 15.73 -8.98 -24.84
CA GLU A 354 16.10 -9.18 -26.24
C GLU A 354 15.09 -10.02 -27.02
N THR A 355 14.29 -10.86 -26.34
CA THR A 355 13.17 -11.60 -26.93
C THR A 355 12.02 -10.73 -27.44
N CYS A 356 12.13 -9.40 -27.34
CA CYS A 356 11.14 -8.46 -27.85
C CYS A 356 11.21 -8.33 -29.37
N THR A 357 10.13 -8.73 -30.06
CA THR A 357 9.99 -8.64 -31.52
C THR A 357 9.44 -7.30 -32.02
N GLY A 358 9.20 -6.33 -31.12
CA GLY A 358 8.59 -5.05 -31.50
C GLY A 358 7.15 -5.16 -32.04
N CYS A 359 6.39 -6.20 -31.65
CA CYS A 359 5.01 -6.45 -32.11
C CYS A 359 3.96 -5.46 -31.55
N MET A 360 4.33 -4.64 -30.57
CA MET A 360 3.51 -3.56 -29.99
C MET A 360 2.17 -3.97 -29.33
N ARG A 361 1.89 -5.27 -29.15
CA ARG A 361 0.69 -5.73 -28.41
C ARG A 361 0.59 -5.15 -26.99
N CYS A 362 1.74 -4.99 -26.33
CA CYS A 362 1.83 -4.40 -24.99
C CYS A 362 1.35 -2.93 -24.93
N ALA A 363 1.50 -2.17 -26.02
CA ALA A 363 1.07 -0.78 -26.08
C ALA A 363 -0.45 -0.65 -25.97
N SER A 364 -1.20 -1.65 -26.45
CA SER A 364 -2.68 -1.66 -26.35
C SER A 364 -3.22 -1.75 -24.93
N ALA A 365 -2.42 -2.24 -23.98
CA ALA A 365 -2.76 -2.23 -22.56
C ALA A 365 -2.21 -1.00 -21.80
N CYS A 366 -1.35 -0.20 -22.43
CA CYS A 366 -0.75 0.96 -21.80
C CYS A 366 -1.68 2.17 -21.88
N ARG A 367 -2.47 2.37 -20.82
CA ARG A 367 -3.38 3.51 -20.70
C ARG A 367 -2.68 4.85 -20.44
N ASP A 368 -1.36 4.84 -20.25
CA ASP A 368 -0.55 6.03 -19.96
C ASP A 368 0.31 6.50 -21.14
N LEU A 369 0.10 5.90 -22.32
CA LEU A 369 0.84 6.26 -23.54
C LEU A 369 2.38 6.13 -23.37
N ALA A 370 2.80 5.23 -22.48
CA ALA A 370 4.20 5.12 -22.08
C ALA A 370 5.02 4.17 -22.94
N ILE A 371 4.40 3.39 -23.85
CA ILE A 371 5.08 2.41 -24.70
C ILE A 371 5.08 2.90 -26.16
N SER A 372 6.26 2.98 -26.76
CA SER A 372 6.44 3.36 -28.18
C SER A 372 7.35 2.35 -28.90
N ARG A 373 7.34 2.35 -30.23
CA ARG A 373 8.30 1.57 -31.02
C ARG A 373 9.65 2.30 -31.08
N GLY A 374 10.76 1.58 -30.98
CA GLY A 374 12.10 2.15 -31.15
C GLY A 374 13.16 1.08 -31.44
N GLY A 375 13.86 1.20 -32.57
CA GLY A 375 14.99 0.31 -32.92
C GLY A 375 14.66 -1.18 -32.95
N GLY A 376 13.54 -1.57 -33.56
CA GLY A 376 13.11 -2.99 -33.63
C GLY A 376 12.45 -3.55 -32.37
N ALA A 377 12.64 -2.93 -31.20
CA ALA A 377 12.02 -3.31 -29.94
C ALA A 377 10.97 -2.29 -29.47
N CYS A 378 10.25 -2.63 -28.39
CA CYS A 378 9.44 -1.64 -27.68
C CYS A 378 10.31 -0.81 -26.72
N ARG A 379 10.02 0.49 -26.61
CA ARG A 379 10.66 1.44 -25.70
C ARG A 379 9.65 1.90 -24.67
N ILE A 380 10.06 1.88 -23.40
CA ILE A 380 9.24 2.35 -22.28
C ILE A 380 9.73 3.74 -21.89
N SER A 381 8.84 4.72 -22.00
CA SER A 381 9.11 6.10 -21.60
C SER A 381 9.11 6.26 -20.09
N ARG A 382 9.65 7.39 -19.64
CA ARG A 382 9.65 7.78 -18.21
C ARG A 382 8.26 8.12 -17.67
N ARG A 383 7.22 8.15 -18.52
CA ARG A 383 5.82 8.34 -18.09
C ARG A 383 5.17 7.06 -17.55
N CYS A 384 5.85 5.91 -17.67
CA CYS A 384 5.34 4.66 -17.17
C CYS A 384 5.05 4.75 -15.68
N THR A 385 3.81 4.48 -15.27
CA THR A 385 3.42 4.40 -13.87
C THR A 385 3.62 3.00 -13.29
N LEU A 386 4.42 2.13 -13.91
CA LEU A 386 4.73 0.80 -13.37
C LEU A 386 3.49 -0.05 -13.00
N CYS A 387 2.39 0.10 -13.73
CA CYS A 387 1.14 -0.64 -13.47
C CYS A 387 1.24 -2.14 -13.81
N ARG A 388 2.23 -2.52 -14.63
CA ARG A 388 2.53 -3.88 -15.09
C ARG A 388 1.46 -4.55 -15.96
N ASP A 389 0.37 -3.87 -16.29
CA ASP A 389 -0.68 -4.38 -17.19
C ASP A 389 -0.14 -4.86 -18.55
N CYS A 390 0.96 -4.28 -19.02
CA CYS A 390 1.61 -4.64 -20.27
C CYS A 390 2.28 -6.03 -20.25
N ILE A 391 2.66 -6.55 -19.08
CA ILE A 391 3.34 -7.85 -18.94
C ILE A 391 2.43 -8.98 -19.42
N SER A 392 1.15 -8.95 -19.03
CA SER A 392 0.16 -9.97 -19.36
C SER A 392 -0.19 -10.05 -20.85
N ARG A 393 0.15 -9.00 -21.62
CA ARG A 393 -0.14 -8.90 -23.06
C ARG A 393 1.03 -9.30 -23.94
N CYS A 394 2.22 -9.50 -23.39
CA CYS A 394 3.40 -9.85 -24.16
C CYS A 394 3.38 -11.35 -24.46
N PRO A 395 3.20 -11.78 -25.73
CA PRO A 395 3.20 -13.21 -26.06
C PRO A 395 4.60 -13.85 -25.96
N HIS A 396 5.66 -13.03 -26.01
CA HIS A 396 7.06 -13.49 -25.98
C HIS A 396 7.73 -13.40 -24.60
N GLY A 397 6.97 -13.04 -23.55
CA GLY A 397 7.53 -12.89 -22.19
C GLY A 397 8.66 -11.87 -22.06
N ALA A 398 8.75 -10.91 -22.99
CA ALA A 398 9.87 -9.97 -23.10
C ALA A 398 9.78 -8.80 -22.09
N LEU A 399 8.63 -8.60 -21.43
CA LEU A 399 8.41 -7.53 -20.46
C LEU A 399 8.46 -8.07 -19.03
N SER A 400 9.24 -7.41 -18.18
CA SER A 400 9.32 -7.76 -16.76
C SER A 400 9.62 -6.55 -15.89
N LEU A 401 9.31 -6.63 -14.60
CA LEU A 401 9.77 -5.64 -13.63
C LEU A 401 11.20 -5.98 -13.19
N GLY A 402 12.05 -4.97 -13.07
CA GLY A 402 13.39 -5.08 -12.52
C GLY A 402 13.74 -3.88 -11.66
N MET A 403 15.00 -3.80 -11.24
CA MET A 403 15.52 -2.70 -10.44
C MET A 403 16.68 -1.98 -11.14
N ALA A 404 16.94 -0.73 -10.77
CA ALA A 404 18.02 0.11 -11.30
C ALA A 404 19.09 0.37 -10.24
N GLY A 405 20.22 0.93 -10.68
CA GLY A 405 21.36 1.27 -9.83
C GLY A 405 22.01 0.03 -9.22
N PRO A 406 22.37 0.04 -7.92
CA PRO A 406 23.11 -1.05 -7.29
C PRO A 406 22.33 -2.37 -7.24
N PHE A 407 21.01 -2.34 -7.45
CA PHE A 407 20.13 -3.50 -7.42
C PHE A 407 19.85 -4.10 -8.81
N SER A 408 20.59 -3.68 -9.84
CA SER A 408 20.37 -4.13 -11.22
C SER A 408 20.58 -5.64 -11.42
N SER A 409 21.44 -6.26 -10.62
CA SER A 409 21.73 -7.70 -10.63
C SER A 409 20.58 -8.58 -10.11
N VAL A 410 19.58 -8.00 -9.42
CA VAL A 410 18.49 -8.78 -8.85
C VAL A 410 17.60 -9.35 -9.98
N PRO A 411 17.32 -10.68 -9.98
CA PRO A 411 16.46 -11.30 -10.96
C PRO A 411 15.06 -10.69 -10.99
N SER A 412 14.48 -10.54 -12.18
CA SER A 412 13.18 -9.87 -12.37
C SER A 412 12.05 -10.52 -11.57
N VAL A 413 12.08 -11.85 -11.39
CA VAL A 413 11.08 -12.58 -10.58
C VAL A 413 11.12 -12.15 -9.11
N ARG A 414 12.32 -11.96 -8.55
CA ARG A 414 12.48 -11.47 -7.17
C ARG A 414 12.13 -9.99 -7.06
N ALA A 415 12.52 -9.18 -8.04
CA ALA A 415 12.16 -7.77 -8.09
C ALA A 415 10.63 -7.59 -8.12
N ASP A 416 9.92 -8.38 -8.93
CA ASP A 416 8.46 -8.33 -9.01
C ASP A 416 7.80 -8.75 -7.69
N MET A 417 8.30 -9.80 -7.04
CA MET A 417 7.86 -10.19 -5.70
C MET A 417 8.07 -9.10 -4.65
N TYR A 418 9.25 -8.47 -4.61
CA TYR A 418 9.54 -7.40 -3.66
C TYR A 418 8.64 -6.18 -3.89
N PHE A 419 8.48 -5.78 -5.15
CA PHE A 419 7.60 -4.68 -5.53
C PHE A 419 6.14 -4.95 -5.15
N VAL A 420 5.61 -6.13 -5.49
CA VAL A 420 4.23 -6.48 -5.15
C VAL A 420 4.03 -6.56 -3.63
N THR A 421 5.01 -7.12 -2.91
CA THR A 421 4.97 -7.15 -1.44
C THR A 421 4.89 -5.73 -0.88
N LEU A 422 5.79 -4.85 -1.33
CA LEU A 422 5.84 -3.45 -0.91
C LEU A 422 4.53 -2.72 -1.16
N VAL A 423 4.04 -2.73 -2.41
CA VAL A 423 2.82 -2.01 -2.80
C VAL A 423 1.58 -2.56 -2.10
N SER A 424 1.52 -3.88 -1.86
CA SER A 424 0.40 -4.50 -1.14
C SER A 424 0.40 -4.13 0.36
N VAL A 425 1.58 -4.11 1.00
CA VAL A 425 1.72 -3.62 2.38
C VAL A 425 1.36 -2.14 2.46
N MET A 426 1.88 -1.31 1.57
CA MET A 426 1.56 0.12 1.53
C MET A 426 0.06 0.36 1.36
N HIS A 427 -0.60 -0.39 0.47
CA HIS A 427 -2.06 -0.34 0.31
C HIS A 427 -2.79 -0.69 1.61
N VAL A 428 -2.39 -1.76 2.28
CA VAL A 428 -3.01 -2.16 3.55
C VAL A 428 -2.82 -1.08 4.61
N VAL A 429 -1.62 -0.55 4.75
CA VAL A 429 -1.32 0.55 5.67
C VAL A 429 -2.17 1.76 5.34
N PHE A 430 -2.19 2.20 4.08
CA PHE A 430 -2.93 3.37 3.65
C PHE A 430 -4.44 3.19 3.82
N LEU A 431 -4.97 1.98 3.62
CA LEU A 431 -6.37 1.67 3.85
C LEU A 431 -6.71 1.63 5.35
N ALA A 432 -5.80 1.11 6.17
CA ALA A 432 -5.98 1.02 7.63
C ALA A 432 -5.89 2.39 8.31
N THR A 433 -4.98 3.23 7.82
CA THR A 433 -4.69 4.56 8.35
C THR A 433 -5.37 5.66 7.54
N ALA A 434 -6.24 5.32 6.59
CA ALA A 434 -6.98 6.27 5.77
C ALA A 434 -7.64 7.30 6.68
N ARG A 435 -7.14 8.51 6.56
CA ARG A 435 -7.36 9.65 7.44
C ARG A 435 -7.56 10.81 6.47
N ILE A 436 -8.70 11.50 6.58
CA ILE A 436 -9.10 12.56 5.66
C ILE A 436 -9.10 13.92 6.31
#